data_AF-F8J870-F1
#
_entry.id   AF-F8J870-F1
#
_cell.length_a   1.000
_cell.length_b   1.000
_cell.length_c   1.000
_cell.angle_alpha   90.00
_cell.angle_beta   90.00
_cell.angle_gamma   90.00
#
_symmetry.space_group_name_H-M   'P 1'
#
loop_
_entity.id
_entity.type
_entity.pdbx_description
1 polymer ?
#
loop_
_entity_poly.entity_id
_entity_poly.type
_entity_poly.pdbx_seq_one_letter_code
_entity_poly.pdbx_strand_id
1 'polypeptide(L)'
;MKCSELKSLLKRGIDFRSRTPLSVDDAWAHDFFPLLESFPNHTVKILAKTIGVASPKISSEPSPIADLCAFLNALASLLDEHAKASTIEEIRQLECSLRRHTQSSLADLSAELSKPKIAKPSKPKQSAVIRDEIVLKYSRRLEEALGDEEGFNAIYAAIESDKELNAAEISAIAKKFTSASPKSRPAALKKILARHQAIMTSRAKSAATAGRIAG
;
A
#
# COMPACT_ATOMS: atom_id res chain seq x y z
N MET A 1 1.24 27.17 16.19
CA MET A 1 2.41 26.39 15.74
C MET A 1 3.31 27.26 14.87
N LYS A 2 4.60 27.32 15.18
CA LYS A 2 5.61 28.05 14.38
C LYS A 2 6.06 27.19 13.20
N CYS A 3 6.55 27.81 12.12
CA CYS A 3 7.05 27.07 10.96
C CYS A 3 8.27 26.20 11.28
N SER A 4 9.09 26.59 12.27
CA SER A 4 10.19 25.77 12.78
C SER A 4 9.72 24.48 13.46
N GLU A 5 8.58 24.51 14.16
CA GLU A 5 7.95 23.34 14.78
C GLU A 5 7.34 22.42 13.71
N LEU A 6 6.64 23.00 12.73
CA LEU A 6 6.09 22.26 11.59
C LEU A 6 7.19 21.55 10.79
N LYS A 7 8.29 22.27 10.48
CA LYS A 7 9.45 21.71 9.80
C LYS A 7 10.06 20.54 10.58
N SER A 8 10.21 20.69 11.90
CA SER A 8 10.75 19.63 12.75
C SER A 8 9.85 18.40 12.78
N LEU A 9 8.53 18.60 12.75
CA LEU A 9 7.53 17.53 12.74
C LEU A 9 7.49 16.82 11.38
N LEU A 10 7.55 17.55 10.27
CA LEU A 10 7.63 17.00 8.92
C LEU A 10 8.95 16.26 8.69
N LYS A 11 10.09 16.81 9.13
CA LYS A 11 11.40 16.17 9.02
C LYS A 11 11.44 14.84 9.79
N ARG A 12 10.91 14.80 11.02
CA ARG A 12 10.76 13.53 11.77
C ARG A 12 9.85 12.53 11.07
N GLY A 13 8.80 13.00 10.41
CA GLY A 13 7.91 12.14 9.60
C GLY A 13 8.61 11.53 8.39
N ILE A 14 9.42 12.31 7.68
CA ILE A 14 10.21 11.85 6.53
C ILE A 14 11.33 10.89 6.98
N ASP A 15 12.06 11.22 8.05
CA ASP A 15 13.11 10.36 8.63
C ASP A 15 12.55 9.02 9.16
N PHE A 16 11.28 8.99 9.55
CA PHE A 16 10.58 7.75 9.90
C PHE A 16 10.17 6.95 8.65
N ARG A 17 9.80 7.63 7.56
CA ARG A 17 9.34 7.02 6.30
C ARG A 17 10.50 6.41 5.50
N SER A 18 11.68 7.04 5.51
CA SER A 18 12.91 6.52 4.87
C SER A 18 13.42 5.21 5.47
N ARG A 19 12.93 4.82 6.65
CA ARG A 19 13.19 3.49 7.27
C ARG A 19 12.23 2.40 6.78
N THR A 20 11.29 2.70 5.90
CA THR A 20 10.40 1.72 5.26
C THR A 20 10.74 1.58 3.77
N PRO A 21 10.74 0.36 3.20
CA PRO A 21 11.29 0.08 1.86
C PRO A 21 10.43 0.59 0.69
N LEU A 22 9.48 1.49 0.93
CA LEU A 22 8.65 2.10 -0.11
C LEU A 22 9.17 3.52 -0.37
N SER A 23 10.18 3.58 -1.25
CA SER A 23 10.71 4.83 -1.80
C SER A 23 9.62 5.57 -2.55
N VAL A 24 9.17 6.69 -1.99
CA VAL A 24 8.42 7.73 -2.70
C VAL A 24 9.38 8.91 -2.79
N ASP A 25 9.58 9.46 -3.99
CA ASP A 25 10.44 10.63 -4.21
C ASP A 25 10.12 11.75 -3.21
N ASP A 26 11.08 12.04 -2.33
CA ASP A 26 11.06 13.16 -1.38
C ASP A 26 11.29 14.52 -2.09
N ALA A 27 11.14 14.59 -3.42
CA ALA A 27 11.37 15.78 -4.23
C ALA A 27 10.56 16.99 -3.76
N TRP A 28 9.33 16.78 -3.29
CA TRP A 28 8.49 17.86 -2.73
C TRP A 28 9.11 18.49 -1.47
N ALA A 29 9.86 17.71 -0.68
CA ALA A 29 10.48 18.18 0.55
C ALA A 29 11.67 19.12 0.26
N HIS A 30 12.36 18.90 -0.86
CA HIS A 30 13.44 19.77 -1.33
C HIS A 30 12.94 21.18 -1.69
N ASP A 31 11.75 21.28 -2.28
CA ASP A 31 11.16 22.58 -2.64
C ASP A 31 10.47 23.25 -1.45
N PHE A 32 9.91 22.45 -0.54
CA PHE A 32 9.08 22.94 0.55
C PHE A 32 9.86 23.36 1.81
N PHE A 33 10.96 22.67 2.15
CA PHE A 33 11.74 23.02 3.34
C PHE A 33 12.45 24.38 3.28
N PRO A 34 13.02 24.82 2.14
CA PRO A 34 13.59 26.16 2.01
C PRO A 34 12.55 27.27 2.23
N LEU A 35 11.29 27.02 1.84
CA LEU A 35 10.18 27.95 2.06
C LEU A 35 9.84 28.07 3.55
N LEU A 36 9.86 26.97 4.30
CA LEU A 36 9.69 26.99 5.76
C LEU A 36 10.90 27.58 6.50
N GLU A 37 12.11 27.41 5.98
CA GLU A 37 13.34 28.01 6.49
C GLU A 37 13.37 29.53 6.33
N SER A 38 12.74 30.04 5.28
CA SER A 38 12.65 31.49 5.01
C SER A 38 11.75 32.21 6.02
N PHE A 39 10.89 31.49 6.76
CA PHE A 39 9.91 32.09 7.69
C PHE A 39 9.84 31.39 9.07
N PRO A 40 10.96 31.25 9.80
CA PRO A 40 11.05 30.37 10.97
C PRO A 40 10.19 30.83 12.16
N ASN A 41 9.98 32.14 12.28
CA ASN A 41 9.20 32.76 13.35
C ASN A 41 7.72 32.99 12.98
N HIS A 42 7.34 32.75 11.73
CA HIS A 42 5.97 32.93 11.29
C HIS A 42 5.10 31.78 11.82
N THR A 43 3.87 32.10 12.18
CA THR A 43 2.86 31.08 12.51
C THR A 43 2.38 30.43 11.21
N VAL A 44 2.07 29.14 11.24
CA VAL A 44 1.50 28.41 10.08
C VAL A 44 0.27 29.13 9.50
N LYS A 45 -0.48 29.83 10.36
CA LYS A 45 -1.59 30.73 9.99
C LYS A 45 -1.20 31.87 9.06
N ILE A 46 -0.03 32.50 9.29
CA ILE A 46 0.47 33.59 8.43
C ILE A 46 0.91 32.99 7.10
N LEU A 47 1.57 31.83 7.12
CA LEU A 47 2.05 31.15 5.93
C LEU A 47 0.87 30.65 5.06
N ALA A 48 -0.20 30.12 5.66
CA ALA A 48 -1.46 29.79 4.99
C ALA A 48 -2.11 31.02 4.33
N LYS A 49 -2.03 32.19 5.00
CA LYS A 49 -2.54 33.46 4.47
C LYS A 49 -1.70 33.99 3.30
N THR A 50 -0.38 33.81 3.35
CA THR A 50 0.55 34.19 2.27
C THR A 50 0.42 33.29 1.05
N ILE A 51 0.05 32.02 1.23
CA ILE A 51 -0.16 31.05 0.14
C ILE A 51 -1.50 31.23 -0.59
N GLY A 52 -2.50 31.86 0.05
CA GLY A 52 -3.51 32.62 -0.69
C GLY A 52 -4.41 31.89 -1.69
N VAL A 53 -4.80 30.63 -1.46
CA VAL A 53 -5.93 30.01 -2.20
C VAL A 53 -7.08 29.75 -1.24
N ALA A 54 -8.03 30.68 -1.23
CA ALA A 54 -9.22 30.76 -0.38
C ALA A 54 -8.95 30.96 1.12
N SER A 55 -9.34 32.14 1.61
CA SER A 55 -9.42 32.42 3.04
C SER A 55 -10.20 31.31 3.75
N PRO A 56 -9.62 30.58 4.71
CA PRO A 56 -10.41 29.69 5.55
C PRO A 56 -11.41 30.57 6.30
N LYS A 57 -12.70 30.22 6.27
CA LYS A 57 -13.71 30.84 7.14
C LYS A 57 -13.23 30.64 8.58
N ILE A 58 -12.68 31.71 9.15
CA ILE A 58 -12.11 31.73 10.50
C ILE A 58 -13.29 31.58 11.46
N SER A 59 -13.50 30.35 11.93
CA SER A 59 -14.30 30.12 13.14
C SER A 59 -13.62 30.90 14.28
N SER A 60 -14.42 31.62 15.07
CA SER A 60 -14.00 32.63 16.05
C SER A 60 -13.22 32.09 17.26
N GLU A 61 -12.83 30.82 17.26
CA GLU A 61 -12.09 30.20 18.35
C GLU A 61 -10.66 29.82 17.91
N PRO A 62 -9.62 30.24 18.64
CA PRO A 62 -8.23 29.97 18.31
C PRO A 62 -7.86 28.51 18.62
N SER A 63 -8.36 27.57 17.81
CA SER A 63 -7.91 26.17 17.86
C SER A 63 -6.72 25.97 16.92
N PRO A 64 -5.52 25.63 17.45
CA PRO A 64 -4.33 25.39 16.62
C PRO A 64 -4.51 24.21 15.65
N ILE A 65 -5.46 23.31 15.92
CA ILE A 65 -5.80 22.18 15.06
C ILE A 65 -6.68 22.63 13.89
N ALA A 66 -7.59 23.58 14.11
CA ALA A 66 -8.38 24.18 13.04
C ALA A 66 -7.48 24.95 12.06
N ASP A 67 -6.50 25.71 12.56
CA ASP A 67 -5.49 26.39 11.75
C ASP A 67 -4.64 25.40 10.93
N LEU A 68 -4.29 24.24 11.51
CA LEU A 68 -3.55 23.19 10.81
C LEU A 68 -4.38 22.51 9.72
N CYS A 69 -5.67 22.24 9.97
CA CYS A 69 -6.56 21.68 8.96
C CYS A 69 -6.75 22.64 7.77
N ALA A 70 -6.93 23.93 8.06
CA ALA A 70 -7.02 24.97 7.05
C ALA A 70 -5.73 25.04 6.19
N PHE A 71 -4.57 24.92 6.83
CA PHE A 71 -3.29 24.88 6.14
C PHE A 71 -3.14 23.65 5.24
N LEU A 72 -3.46 22.45 5.74
CA LEU A 72 -3.36 21.22 4.94
C LEU A 72 -4.28 21.24 3.72
N ASN A 73 -5.47 21.83 3.86
CA ASN A 73 -6.40 21.99 2.74
C ASN A 73 -5.89 23.00 1.70
N ALA A 74 -5.35 24.14 2.15
CA ALA A 74 -4.71 25.11 1.25
C ALA A 74 -3.49 24.52 0.54
N LEU A 75 -2.68 23.72 1.25
CA LEU A 75 -1.53 23.01 0.69
C LEU A 75 -1.97 21.96 -0.34
N ALA A 76 -3.01 21.18 -0.05
CA ALA A 76 -3.56 20.21 -0.99
C ALA A 76 -4.07 20.90 -2.27
N SER A 77 -4.68 22.08 -2.14
CA SER A 77 -5.18 22.87 -3.28
C SER A 77 -4.05 23.43 -4.14
N LEU A 78 -2.96 23.90 -3.52
CA LEU A 78 -1.77 24.39 -4.24
C LEU A 78 -1.00 23.26 -4.93
N LEU A 79 -1.00 22.07 -4.33
CA LEU A 79 -0.34 20.90 -4.88
C LEU A 79 -1.18 20.14 -5.91
N ASP A 80 -2.47 20.47 -6.09
CA ASP A 80 -3.39 19.77 -6.99
C ASP A 80 -2.91 19.78 -8.46
N GLU A 81 -2.22 20.85 -8.88
CA GLU A 81 -1.69 21.02 -10.25
C GLU A 81 -0.28 20.44 -10.45
N HIS A 82 0.48 20.20 -9.38
CA HIS A 82 1.92 19.91 -9.47
C HIS A 82 2.35 18.61 -8.78
N ALA A 83 1.53 18.05 -7.89
CA ALA A 83 1.84 16.83 -7.16
C ALA A 83 1.09 15.61 -7.71
N LYS A 84 1.63 14.42 -7.45
CA LYS A 84 0.95 13.15 -7.74
C LYS A 84 -0.35 13.08 -6.94
N ALA A 85 -1.42 12.57 -7.58
CA ALA A 85 -2.73 12.38 -6.94
C ALA A 85 -2.67 11.63 -5.60
N SER A 86 -1.72 10.69 -5.46
CA SER A 86 -1.48 9.96 -4.20
C SER A 86 -1.06 10.87 -3.05
N THR A 87 -0.26 11.90 -3.31
CA THR A 87 0.24 12.84 -2.29
C THR A 87 -0.90 13.75 -1.81
N ILE A 88 -1.74 14.21 -2.72
CA ILE A 88 -2.92 15.03 -2.40
C ILE A 88 -3.91 14.22 -1.54
N GLU A 89 -4.12 12.95 -1.87
CA GLU A 89 -4.96 12.04 -1.08
C GLU A 89 -4.39 11.80 0.32
N GLU A 90 -3.07 11.64 0.47
CA GLU A 90 -2.41 11.54 1.78
C GLU A 90 -2.62 12.80 2.63
N ILE A 91 -2.50 13.99 2.04
CA ILE A 91 -2.72 15.28 2.74
C ILE A 91 -4.18 15.41 3.19
N ARG A 92 -5.14 15.06 2.32
CA ARG A 92 -6.58 15.07 2.66
C ARG A 92 -6.93 14.05 3.75
N GLN A 93 -6.31 12.88 3.74
CA GLN A 93 -6.48 11.88 4.80
C GLN A 93 -5.90 12.34 6.14
N LEU A 94 -4.78 13.06 6.11
CA LEU A 94 -4.20 13.66 7.31
C LEU A 94 -5.12 14.75 7.87
N GLU A 95 -5.66 15.62 7.01
CA GLU A 95 -6.66 16.62 7.39
C GLU A 95 -7.91 15.96 8.01
N CYS A 96 -8.46 14.95 7.35
CA CYS A 96 -9.62 14.20 7.86
C CYS A 96 -9.36 13.53 9.20
N SER A 97 -8.12 13.07 9.42
CA SER A 97 -7.72 12.47 10.70
C SER A 97 -7.64 13.53 11.78
N LEU A 98 -6.97 14.65 11.52
CA LEU A 98 -6.85 15.77 12.47
C LEU A 98 -8.20 16.41 12.80
N ARG A 99 -9.13 16.45 11.84
CA ARG A 99 -10.49 16.95 12.06
C ARG A 99 -11.27 16.14 13.10
N ARG A 100 -10.94 14.86 13.30
CA ARG A 100 -11.54 14.01 14.35
C ARG A 100 -10.99 14.29 15.74
N HIS A 101 -9.84 14.98 15.81
CA HIS A 101 -9.15 15.32 17.04
C HIS A 101 -9.21 16.82 17.34
N THR A 102 -10.12 17.57 16.70
CA THR A 102 -10.30 19.03 16.90
C THR A 102 -10.63 19.44 18.33
N GLN A 103 -11.14 18.52 19.15
CA GLN A 103 -11.41 18.73 20.57
C GLN A 103 -10.28 18.23 21.50
N SER A 104 -9.25 17.58 20.96
CA SER A 104 -8.11 17.07 21.72
C SER A 104 -6.99 18.10 21.78
N SER A 105 -6.18 18.11 22.85
CA SER A 105 -5.05 19.04 22.90
C SER A 105 -3.94 18.61 21.93
N LEU A 106 -3.12 19.57 21.50
CA LEU A 106 -1.97 19.30 20.62
C LEU A 106 -0.93 18.39 21.29
N ALA A 107 -0.88 18.38 22.63
CA ALA A 107 -0.05 17.46 23.41
C ALA A 107 -0.54 16.01 23.32
N ASP A 108 -1.86 15.79 23.31
CA ASP A 108 -2.46 14.46 23.17
C ASP A 108 -2.23 13.89 21.76
N LEU A 109 -2.30 14.76 20.75
CA LEU A 109 -1.96 14.40 19.37
C LEU A 109 -0.48 14.04 19.21
N SER A 110 0.42 14.81 19.84
CA SER A 110 1.86 14.50 19.85
C SER A 110 2.14 13.15 20.54
N ALA A 111 1.45 12.87 21.64
CA ALA A 111 1.55 11.59 22.34
C ALA A 111 0.98 10.42 21.52
N GLU A 112 -0.10 10.60 20.77
CA GLU A 112 -0.61 9.58 19.84
C GLU A 112 0.28 9.35 18.62
N LEU A 113 0.89 10.41 18.07
CA LEU A 113 1.82 10.32 16.94
C LEU A 113 3.19 9.75 17.35
N SER A 114 3.59 9.92 18.61
CA SER A 114 4.81 9.34 19.19
C SER A 114 4.66 7.88 19.61
N LYS A 115 3.43 7.39 19.76
CA LYS A 115 3.21 5.94 19.91
C LYS A 115 3.58 5.30 18.58
N PRO A 116 4.48 4.30 18.55
CA PRO A 116 4.71 3.52 17.34
C PRO A 116 3.34 2.99 16.92
N LYS A 117 2.84 3.45 15.77
CA LYS A 117 1.72 2.80 15.09
C LYS A 117 2.22 1.40 14.78
N ILE A 118 1.99 0.46 15.71
CA ILE A 118 1.77 -0.93 15.36
C ILE A 118 0.81 -0.85 14.19
N ALA A 119 1.29 -1.30 13.03
CA ALA A 119 0.62 -1.17 11.76
C ALA A 119 -0.88 -1.33 11.96
N LYS A 120 -1.66 -0.27 11.68
CA LYS A 120 -3.12 -0.38 11.71
C LYS A 120 -3.44 -1.64 10.89
N PRO A 121 -4.12 -2.66 11.45
CA PRO A 121 -4.63 -3.73 10.62
C PRO A 121 -5.47 -3.03 9.57
N SER A 122 -5.08 -3.21 8.31
CA SER A 122 -5.93 -2.89 7.16
C SER A 122 -7.34 -3.33 7.51
N LYS A 123 -8.33 -2.44 7.31
CA LYS A 123 -9.78 -2.71 7.47
C LYS A 123 -10.03 -4.20 7.27
N PRO A 124 -10.72 -4.92 8.19
CA PRO A 124 -10.98 -6.33 7.98
C PRO A 124 -11.61 -6.46 6.61
N LYS A 125 -10.80 -6.99 5.68
CA LYS A 125 -11.23 -7.34 4.34
C LYS A 125 -12.33 -8.33 4.62
N GLN A 126 -13.58 -7.99 4.33
CA GLN A 126 -14.69 -8.93 4.40
C GLN A 126 -14.14 -10.21 3.77
N SER A 127 -13.93 -11.23 4.60
CA SER A 127 -13.36 -12.49 4.17
C SER A 127 -14.39 -13.04 3.21
N ALA A 128 -14.17 -12.82 1.91
CA ALA A 128 -14.95 -13.46 0.87
C ALA A 128 -15.01 -14.93 1.27
N VAL A 129 -16.23 -15.43 1.50
CA VAL A 129 -16.46 -16.79 1.94
C VAL A 129 -15.73 -17.70 0.95
N ILE A 130 -14.68 -18.37 1.42
CA ILE A 130 -13.89 -19.25 0.59
C ILE A 130 -14.76 -20.48 0.35
N ARG A 131 -15.07 -20.75 -0.91
CA ARG A 131 -15.79 -21.98 -1.27
C ARG A 131 -14.79 -23.13 -1.29
N ASP A 132 -14.64 -23.81 -0.15
CA ASP A 132 -13.68 -24.90 0.03
C ASP A 132 -13.84 -26.03 -1.00
N GLU A 133 -15.08 -26.30 -1.44
CA GLU A 133 -15.38 -27.28 -2.48
C GLU A 133 -14.70 -26.94 -3.82
N ILE A 134 -14.72 -25.66 -4.19
CA ILE A 134 -14.10 -25.17 -5.43
C ILE A 134 -12.59 -25.28 -5.32
N VAL A 135 -12.04 -24.90 -4.16
CA VAL A 135 -10.60 -25.00 -3.89
C VAL A 135 -10.13 -26.45 -4.04
N LEU A 136 -10.87 -27.39 -3.43
CA LEU A 136 -10.55 -28.82 -3.46
C LEU A 136 -10.71 -29.44 -4.85
N LYS A 137 -11.75 -29.05 -5.60
CA LYS A 137 -11.97 -29.47 -6.98
C LYS A 137 -10.81 -29.05 -7.89
N TYR A 138 -10.43 -27.78 -7.86
CA TYR A 138 -9.35 -27.28 -8.72
C TYR A 138 -7.98 -27.79 -8.28
N SER A 139 -7.70 -27.89 -6.98
CA SER A 139 -6.43 -28.45 -6.52
C SER A 139 -6.26 -29.91 -6.97
N ARG A 140 -7.31 -30.72 -6.87
CA ARG A 140 -7.29 -32.12 -7.31
C ARG A 140 -7.08 -32.23 -8.82
N ARG A 141 -7.80 -31.44 -9.63
CA ARG A 141 -7.62 -31.44 -11.09
C ARG A 141 -6.20 -31.03 -11.49
N LEU A 142 -5.62 -30.03 -10.81
CA LEU A 142 -4.22 -29.62 -11.05
C LEU A 142 -3.23 -30.73 -10.67
N GLU A 143 -3.52 -31.54 -9.64
CA GLU A 143 -2.71 -32.70 -9.25
C GLU A 143 -2.86 -33.86 -10.24
N GLU A 144 -4.06 -34.11 -10.75
CA GLU A 144 -4.33 -35.14 -11.77
C GLU A 144 -3.64 -34.81 -13.11
N ALA A 145 -3.62 -33.53 -13.49
CA ALA A 145 -2.92 -33.05 -14.69
C ALA A 145 -1.43 -32.76 -14.45
N LEU A 146 -0.88 -33.11 -13.29
CA LEU A 146 0.52 -32.86 -12.97
C LEU A 146 1.42 -33.76 -13.81
N GLY A 147 2.12 -33.18 -14.78
CA GLY A 147 2.93 -33.97 -15.70
C GLY A 147 2.29 -34.20 -17.07
N ASP A 148 1.11 -33.63 -17.33
CA ASP A 148 0.46 -33.57 -18.63
C ASP A 148 0.36 -32.08 -19.04
N GLU A 149 1.03 -31.71 -20.13
CA GLU A 149 1.16 -30.30 -20.53
C GLU A 149 -0.16 -29.72 -21.06
N GLU A 150 -0.90 -30.47 -21.88
CA GLU A 150 -2.16 -30.00 -22.46
C GLU A 150 -3.26 -29.95 -21.40
N GLY A 151 -3.40 -31.01 -20.61
CA GLY A 151 -4.38 -31.07 -19.51
C GLY A 151 -4.13 -30.00 -18.45
N PHE A 152 -2.86 -29.75 -18.10
CA PHE A 152 -2.52 -28.72 -17.12
C PHE A 152 -2.82 -27.32 -17.63
N ASN A 153 -2.46 -27.01 -18.88
CA ASN A 153 -2.69 -25.69 -19.47
C ASN A 153 -4.19 -25.38 -19.59
N ALA A 154 -5.03 -26.37 -19.92
CA ALA A 154 -6.48 -26.19 -19.97
C ALA A 154 -7.07 -25.83 -18.60
N ILE A 155 -6.63 -26.51 -17.53
CA ILE A 155 -7.09 -26.23 -16.17
C ILE A 155 -6.54 -24.89 -15.66
N TYR A 156 -5.28 -24.60 -15.96
CA TYR A 156 -4.65 -23.33 -15.60
C TYR A 156 -5.34 -22.13 -16.26
N ALA A 157 -5.63 -22.21 -17.56
CA ALA A 157 -6.36 -21.18 -18.30
C ALA A 157 -7.79 -21.01 -17.77
N ALA A 158 -8.45 -22.10 -17.36
CA ALA A 158 -9.76 -22.03 -16.71
C ALA A 158 -9.68 -21.23 -15.39
N ILE A 159 -8.70 -21.49 -14.54
CA ILE A 159 -8.50 -20.75 -13.27
C ILE A 159 -8.15 -19.27 -13.54
N GLU A 160 -7.35 -18.99 -14.57
CA GLU A 160 -6.93 -17.63 -14.92
C GLU A 160 -8.07 -16.78 -15.50
N SER A 161 -8.93 -17.37 -16.32
CA SER A 161 -10.03 -16.68 -17.00
C SER A 161 -11.33 -16.63 -16.19
N ASP A 162 -11.48 -17.50 -15.19
CA ASP A 162 -12.65 -17.53 -14.30
C ASP A 162 -12.67 -16.26 -13.41
N LYS A 163 -13.67 -15.42 -13.69
CA LYS A 163 -13.97 -14.17 -12.98
C LYS A 163 -14.76 -14.40 -11.70
N GLU A 164 -15.41 -15.55 -11.55
CA GLU A 164 -16.13 -15.91 -10.33
C GLU A 164 -15.17 -16.39 -9.23
N LEU A 165 -13.94 -16.78 -9.60
CA LEU A 165 -12.89 -17.11 -8.65
C LEU A 165 -12.30 -15.86 -8.00
N ASN A 166 -12.50 -15.76 -6.69
CA ASN A 166 -11.93 -14.70 -5.88
C ASN A 166 -10.42 -14.90 -5.68
N ALA A 167 -9.69 -13.79 -5.48
CA ALA A 167 -8.24 -13.85 -5.24
C ALA A 167 -7.86 -14.71 -4.02
N ALA A 168 -8.73 -14.76 -3.00
CA ALA A 168 -8.53 -15.62 -1.82
C ALA A 168 -8.64 -17.11 -2.16
N GLU A 169 -9.58 -17.49 -3.03
CA GLU A 169 -9.77 -18.87 -3.48
C GLU A 169 -8.58 -19.35 -4.31
N ILE A 170 -8.07 -18.51 -5.21
CA ILE A 170 -6.87 -18.83 -6.00
C ILE A 170 -5.64 -18.95 -5.12
N SER A 171 -5.47 -18.06 -4.13
CA SER A 171 -4.40 -18.20 -3.15
C SER A 171 -4.53 -19.50 -2.33
N ALA A 172 -5.76 -19.93 -2.00
CA ALA A 172 -6.01 -21.18 -1.30
C ALA A 172 -5.71 -22.41 -2.18
N ILE A 173 -6.10 -22.38 -3.47
CA ILE A 173 -5.75 -23.41 -4.47
C ILE A 173 -4.23 -23.53 -4.58
N ALA A 174 -3.53 -22.39 -4.77
CA ALA A 174 -2.08 -22.37 -4.84
C ALA A 174 -1.42 -22.88 -3.55
N LYS A 175 -1.98 -22.56 -2.38
CA LYS A 175 -1.48 -23.05 -1.09
C LYS A 175 -1.66 -24.55 -0.95
N LYS A 176 -2.82 -25.11 -1.30
CA LYS A 176 -3.05 -26.56 -1.31
C LYS A 176 -2.12 -27.28 -2.28
N PHE A 177 -1.94 -26.72 -3.47
CA PHE A 177 -1.15 -27.33 -4.53
C PHE A 177 0.37 -27.19 -4.35
N THR A 178 0.87 -26.08 -3.81
CA THR A 178 2.32 -25.79 -3.74
C THR A 178 2.87 -25.69 -2.32
N SER A 179 2.02 -25.77 -1.30
CA SER A 179 2.33 -25.46 0.10
C SER A 179 2.82 -24.02 0.35
N ALA A 180 2.89 -23.17 -0.69
CA ALA A 180 3.28 -21.77 -0.57
C ALA A 180 2.06 -20.87 -0.40
N SER A 181 2.15 -19.83 0.42
CA SER A 181 1.07 -18.86 0.62
C SER A 181 1.32 -17.58 -0.19
N PRO A 182 0.76 -17.45 -1.41
CA PRO A 182 0.94 -16.28 -2.25
C PRO A 182 0.11 -15.07 -1.78
N LYS A 183 0.69 -13.87 -1.93
CA LYS A 183 0.08 -12.60 -1.49
C LYS A 183 -0.92 -11.99 -2.49
N SER A 184 -0.95 -12.46 -3.74
CA SER A 184 -1.79 -11.92 -4.81
C SER A 184 -2.16 -12.99 -5.84
N ARG A 185 -3.25 -12.77 -6.60
CA ARG A 185 -3.69 -13.64 -7.72
C ARG A 185 -2.57 -13.93 -8.73
N PRO A 186 -1.85 -12.94 -9.30
CA PRO A 186 -0.76 -13.24 -10.24
C PRO A 186 0.39 -14.02 -9.58
N ALA A 187 0.69 -13.76 -8.31
CA ALA A 187 1.70 -14.54 -7.58
C ALA A 187 1.26 -15.99 -7.35
N ALA A 188 -0.03 -16.22 -7.10
CA ALA A 188 -0.61 -17.55 -6.92
C ALA A 188 -0.55 -18.37 -8.21
N LEU A 189 -0.98 -17.78 -9.33
CA LEU A 189 -0.91 -18.39 -10.67
C LEU A 189 0.54 -18.74 -11.04
N LYS A 190 1.48 -17.79 -10.86
CA LYS A 190 2.90 -18.04 -11.11
C LYS A 190 3.46 -19.21 -10.30
N LYS A 191 3.03 -19.38 -9.04
CA LYS A 191 3.46 -20.49 -8.19
C LYS A 191 2.91 -21.84 -8.66
N ILE A 192 1.63 -21.88 -9.07
CA ILE A 192 1.01 -23.08 -9.64
C ILE A 192 1.77 -23.52 -10.90
N LEU A 193 2.02 -22.60 -11.82
CA LEU A 193 2.73 -22.87 -13.07
C LEU A 193 4.19 -23.30 -12.82
N ALA A 194 4.90 -22.62 -11.90
CA ALA A 194 6.28 -22.96 -11.55
C ALA A 194 6.44 -24.40 -11.02
N ARG A 195 5.47 -24.91 -10.24
CA ARG A 195 5.51 -26.30 -9.75
C ARG A 195 5.46 -27.30 -10.91
N HIS A 196 4.58 -27.07 -11.89
CA HIS A 196 4.47 -27.93 -13.06
C HIS A 196 5.75 -27.88 -13.92
N GLN A 197 6.27 -26.67 -14.18
CA GLN A 197 7.52 -26.49 -14.94
C GLN A 197 8.72 -27.17 -14.27
N ALA A 198 8.81 -27.15 -12.93
CA ALA A 198 9.88 -27.83 -12.20
C ALA A 198 9.88 -29.35 -12.46
N ILE A 199 8.69 -29.96 -12.48
CA ILE A 199 8.53 -31.39 -12.78
C ILE A 199 8.87 -31.69 -14.25
N MET A 200 8.39 -30.86 -15.18
CA MET A 200 8.72 -31.01 -16.60
C MET A 200 10.22 -30.94 -16.87
N THR A 201 10.88 -29.94 -16.29
CA THR A 201 12.33 -29.76 -16.43
C THR A 201 13.09 -30.94 -15.82
N SER A 202 12.63 -31.46 -14.67
CA SER A 202 13.21 -32.65 -14.05
C SER A 202 13.08 -33.88 -14.94
N ARG A 203 11.90 -34.13 -15.54
CA ARG A 203 11.69 -35.26 -16.46
C ARG A 203 12.57 -35.16 -17.70
N ALA A 204 12.67 -33.98 -18.30
CA ALA A 204 13.54 -33.74 -19.45
C ALA A 204 15.02 -34.04 -19.14
N LYS A 205 15.51 -33.60 -17.96
CA LYS A 205 16.89 -33.88 -17.51
C LYS A 205 17.14 -35.38 -17.27
N SER A 206 16.17 -36.08 -16.67
CA SER A 206 16.25 -37.54 -16.47
C SER A 206 16.31 -38.30 -17.79
N ALA A 207 15.46 -37.93 -18.76
CA ALA A 207 15.47 -38.54 -20.09
C ALA A 207 16.80 -38.32 -20.83
N ALA A 208 17.35 -37.10 -20.78
CA ALA A 208 18.63 -36.78 -21.39
C ALA A 208 19.80 -37.57 -20.77
N THR A 209 19.79 -37.76 -19.45
CA THR A 209 20.82 -38.53 -18.75
C THR A 209 20.70 -40.03 -19.07
N ALA A 210 19.48 -40.56 -19.11
CA ALA A 210 19.24 -41.97 -19.45
C ALA A 210 19.69 -42.30 -20.89
N GLY A 211 19.43 -41.40 -21.85
CA GLY A 211 19.87 -41.57 -23.24
C GLY A 211 21.39 -41.51 -23.43
N ARG A 212 22.13 -40.84 -22.54
CA ARG A 212 23.60 -40.75 -22.59
C ARG A 212 24.31 -41.98 -22.00
N ILE A 213 23.68 -42.69 -21.06
CA ILE A 213 24.27 -43.87 -20.39
C ILE A 213 23.95 -45.17 -21.16
N ALA A 214 22.88 -45.16 -21.98
CA ALA A 214 22.45 -46.30 -22.78
C ALA A 214 23.01 -46.34 -24.23
N GLY A 215 23.89 -45.41 -24.59
CA GLY A 215 24.63 -45.39 -25.85
C GLY A 215 26.12 -45.63 -25.62
#